data_AF-A0A6I3I8F5-F1
#
_entry.id   AF-A0A6I3I8F5-F1
#
_cell.length_a   1.000
_cell.length_b   1.000
_cell.length_c   1.000
_cell.angle_alpha   90.00
_cell.angle_beta   90.00
_cell.angle_gamma   90.00
#
_symmetry.space_group_name_H-M   'P 1'
#
loop_
_entity.id
_entity.type
_entity.pdbx_description
1 polymer ?
#
loop_
_entity_poly.entity_id
_entity_poly.type
_entity_poly.pdbx_seq_one_letter_code
_entity_poly.pdbx_strand_id
1 'polypeptide(L)'
;MPNHPRVDAERYAEGVAKYREIYGPDLPLAEHGSSDFFDLMMGHLFGEVWTGEALPVATRRLLVMGVLAAQHEFDTLGIQFSNALRTGELTTDQVREVVIQLIPYVGYPSSGSLFRVSETAIANHGAVK
;
A
#
# COMPACT_ATOMS: atom_id res chain seq x y z
N MET A 1 23.18 22.14 5.10
CA MET A 1 22.25 21.76 6.19
C MET A 1 22.95 20.71 7.05
N PRO A 2 22.66 20.55 8.35
CA PRO A 2 23.38 19.61 9.20
C PRO A 2 23.22 18.19 8.64
N ASN A 3 24.33 17.45 8.62
CA ASN A 3 24.52 16.21 7.89
C ASN A 3 24.04 14.99 8.71
N HIS A 4 22.83 15.09 9.27
CA HIS A 4 22.26 14.05 10.13
C HIS A 4 20.87 13.64 9.65
N PRO A 5 20.60 12.32 9.59
CA PRO A 5 19.29 11.81 9.20
C PRO A 5 18.16 12.41 10.03
N ARG A 6 16.98 12.60 9.43
CA ARG A 6 15.82 13.17 10.14
C ARG A 6 15.22 12.25 11.18
N VAL A 7 15.42 10.94 11.00
CA VAL A 7 14.93 9.89 11.88
C VAL A 7 16.14 9.09 12.37
N ASP A 8 16.13 8.66 13.62
CA ASP A 8 17.18 7.76 14.12
C ASP A 8 17.19 6.41 13.39
N ALA A 9 18.33 5.71 13.49
CA ALA A 9 18.56 4.47 12.76
C ALA A 9 17.64 3.32 13.20
N GLU A 10 17.21 3.30 14.46
CA GLU A 10 16.35 2.25 15.01
C GLU A 10 14.95 2.34 14.43
N ARG A 11 14.31 3.52 14.52
CA ARG A 11 13.00 3.78 13.91
C ARG A 11 13.01 3.61 12.40
N TYR A 12 14.10 4.01 11.73
CA TYR A 12 14.25 3.76 10.31
C TYR A 12 14.26 2.25 9.99
N ALA A 13 15.02 1.46 10.76
CA ALA A 13 15.10 0.02 10.56
C ALA A 13 13.77 -0.70 10.82
N GLU A 14 13.02 -0.32 11.86
CA GLU A 14 11.67 -0.82 12.12
C GLU A 14 10.72 -0.50 10.96
N GLY A 15 10.77 0.74 10.47
CA GLY A 15 10.03 1.19 9.31
C GLY A 15 10.34 0.38 8.05
N VAL A 16 11.62 0.09 7.80
CA VAL A 16 12.05 -0.76 6.68
C VAL A 16 11.52 -2.19 6.83
N ALA A 17 11.54 -2.76 8.04
CA ALA A 17 11.00 -4.08 8.28
C ALA A 17 9.49 -4.12 7.97
N LYS A 18 8.73 -3.12 8.45
CA LYS A 18 7.29 -3.02 8.19
C LYS A 18 6.97 -2.75 6.73
N TYR A 19 7.76 -1.90 6.06
CA TYR A 19 7.63 -1.66 4.63
C TYR A 19 7.78 -2.95 3.82
N ARG A 20 8.79 -3.78 4.14
CA ARG A 20 9.02 -5.06 3.45
C ARG A 20 7.92 -6.09 3.71
N GLU A 21 7.34 -6.11 4.91
CA GLU A 21 6.15 -6.91 5.21
C GLU A 21 4.99 -6.52 4.28
N ILE A 22 4.74 -5.22 4.13
CA ILE A 22 3.59 -4.65 3.41
C ILE A 22 3.76 -4.70 1.89
N TYR A 23 4.95 -4.36 1.39
CA TYR A 23 5.22 -4.15 -0.04
C TYR A 23 6.16 -5.20 -0.67
N GLY A 24 6.75 -6.07 0.15
CA GLY A 24 7.64 -7.15 -0.30
C GLY A 24 9.12 -6.78 -0.22
N PRO A 25 10.01 -7.77 -0.33
CA PRO A 25 11.45 -7.58 -0.13
C PRO A 25 12.16 -6.94 -1.33
N ASP A 26 11.58 -7.01 -2.53
CA ASP A 26 12.29 -6.73 -3.79
C ASP A 26 12.31 -5.26 -4.20
N LEU A 27 11.58 -4.40 -3.47
CA LEU A 27 11.55 -2.97 -3.80
C LEU A 27 12.84 -2.29 -3.32
N PRO A 28 13.54 -1.55 -4.22
CA PRO A 28 14.76 -0.85 -3.85
C PRO A 28 14.47 0.23 -2.80
N LEU A 29 15.34 0.30 -1.80
CA LEU A 29 15.26 1.29 -0.72
C LEU A 29 16.43 2.26 -0.84
N ALA A 30 16.15 3.54 -0.64
CA ALA A 30 17.17 4.56 -0.50
C ALA A 30 18.00 4.32 0.79
N GLU A 31 19.26 4.75 0.80
CA GLU A 31 20.10 4.67 2.01
C GLU A 31 19.58 5.62 3.10
N HIS A 32 19.66 5.20 4.36
CA HIS A 32 19.25 6.05 5.50
C HIS A 32 20.07 7.35 5.52
N GLY A 33 19.41 8.49 5.65
CA GLY A 33 20.04 9.80 5.60
C GLY A 33 20.34 10.31 4.18
N SER A 34 20.08 9.52 3.13
CA SER A 34 20.26 9.99 1.75
C SER A 34 19.13 10.93 1.30
N SER A 35 18.01 10.97 2.03
CA SER A 35 16.88 11.85 1.75
C SER A 35 15.93 11.97 2.93
N ASP A 36 15.67 13.21 3.36
CA ASP A 36 14.65 13.54 4.36
C ASP A 36 13.28 12.92 4.06
N PHE A 37 12.90 12.85 2.77
CA PHE A 37 11.63 12.26 2.35
C PHE A 37 11.58 10.75 2.63
N PHE A 38 12.63 10.02 2.27
CA PHE A 38 12.69 8.58 2.49
C PHE A 38 12.84 8.24 3.97
N ASP A 39 13.61 9.04 4.72
CA ASP A 39 13.74 8.89 6.17
C ASP A 39 12.38 9.04 6.86
N LEU A 40 11.60 10.08 6.53
CA LEU A 40 10.27 10.29 7.09
C LEU A 40 9.28 9.21 6.65
N MET A 41 9.34 8.77 5.39
CA MET A 41 8.49 7.70 4.91
C MET A 41 8.77 6.39 5.66
N MET A 42 10.03 5.99 5.82
CA MET A 42 10.35 4.77 6.57
C MET A 42 10.04 4.95 8.05
N GLY A 43 10.61 5.97 8.69
CA GLY A 43 10.53 6.16 10.13
C GLY A 43 9.14 6.48 10.67
N HIS A 44 8.37 7.31 9.97
CA HIS A 44 7.05 7.75 10.46
C HIS A 44 5.91 6.95 9.82
N LEU A 45 5.81 6.94 8.49
CA LEU A 45 4.70 6.23 7.84
C LEU A 45 4.77 4.73 8.14
N PHE A 46 5.92 4.09 7.89
CA PHE A 46 6.02 2.65 8.14
C PHE A 46 6.38 2.28 9.57
N GLY A 47 7.22 3.07 10.24
CA GLY A 47 7.66 2.82 11.62
C GLY A 47 6.62 3.14 12.69
N GLU A 48 5.68 4.07 12.44
CA GLU A 48 4.67 4.47 13.44
C GLU A 48 3.22 4.26 12.95
N VAL A 49 2.88 4.67 11.73
CA VAL A 49 1.47 4.64 11.27
C VAL A 49 1.01 3.22 10.92
N TRP A 50 1.84 2.46 10.19
CA TRP A 50 1.50 1.09 9.80
C TRP A 50 1.80 0.02 10.88
N THR A 51 2.60 0.34 11.88
CA THR A 51 2.85 -0.51 13.06
C THR A 51 1.77 -0.41 14.14
N GLY A 52 0.90 0.61 14.08
CA GLY A 52 -0.16 0.79 15.07
C GLY A 52 -1.08 -0.44 15.19
N GLU A 53 -1.30 -0.92 16.42
CA GLU A 53 -1.98 -2.19 16.70
C GLU A 53 -3.51 -2.12 16.73
N ALA A 54 -4.07 -0.90 16.79
CA ALA A 54 -5.52 -0.72 16.94
C ALA A 54 -6.36 -1.16 15.73
N LEU A 55 -5.76 -1.25 14.53
CA LEU A 55 -6.42 -1.75 13.33
C LEU A 55 -5.55 -2.81 12.64
N PRO A 56 -6.14 -3.92 12.20
CA PRO A 56 -5.45 -4.89 11.35
C PRO A 56 -4.94 -4.27 10.05
N VAL A 57 -3.83 -4.80 9.52
CA VAL A 57 -3.22 -4.35 8.26
C VAL A 57 -4.23 -4.32 7.11
N ALA A 58 -5.04 -5.37 6.96
CA ALA A 58 -6.09 -5.42 5.93
C ALA A 58 -7.11 -4.29 6.06
N THR A 59 -7.51 -3.92 7.29
CA THR A 59 -8.41 -2.78 7.51
C THR A 59 -7.76 -1.46 7.11
N ARG A 60 -6.48 -1.26 7.44
CA ARG A 60 -5.71 -0.08 7.02
C ARG A 60 -5.60 0.00 5.50
N ARG A 61 -5.35 -1.14 4.85
CA ARG A 61 -5.31 -1.25 3.39
C ARG A 61 -6.63 -0.81 2.75
N LEU A 62 -7.76 -1.29 3.26
CA LEU A 62 -9.08 -0.90 2.74
C LEU A 62 -9.34 0.60 2.85
N LEU A 63 -8.90 1.25 3.95
CA LEU A 63 -8.98 2.70 4.10
C LEU A 63 -8.15 3.42 3.02
N VAL A 64 -6.90 2.99 2.81
CA VAL A 64 -6.03 3.54 1.75
C VAL A 64 -6.66 3.34 0.38
N MET A 65 -7.19 2.15 0.08
CA MET A 65 -7.87 1.85 -1.19
C MET A 65 -9.08 2.76 -1.42
N GLY A 66 -9.89 2.99 -0.39
CA GLY A 66 -11.04 3.90 -0.47
C GLY A 66 -10.62 5.35 -0.76
N VAL A 67 -9.58 5.84 -0.11
CA VAL A 67 -9.03 7.19 -0.36
C VAL A 67 -8.51 7.31 -1.79
N LEU A 68 -7.73 6.33 -2.27
CA LEU A 68 -7.19 6.34 -3.64
C LEU A 68 -8.32 6.28 -4.69
N ALA A 69 -9.33 5.45 -4.46
CA ALA A 69 -10.49 5.36 -5.35
C ALA A 69 -11.26 6.69 -5.41
N ALA A 70 -11.48 7.34 -4.27
CA ALA A 70 -12.15 8.65 -4.21
C ALA A 70 -11.34 9.77 -4.88
N GLN A 71 -10.02 9.64 -4.93
CA GLN A 71 -9.11 10.57 -5.60
C GLN A 71 -8.87 10.23 -7.08
N HIS A 72 -9.46 9.15 -7.60
CA HIS A 72 -9.22 8.62 -8.94
C HIS A 72 -7.75 8.23 -9.21
N GLU A 73 -7.00 7.90 -8.15
CA GLU A 73 -5.60 7.45 -8.20
C GLU A 73 -5.52 5.94 -8.49
N PHE A 74 -6.04 5.53 -9.66
CA PHE A 74 -6.28 4.11 -9.98
C PHE A 74 -5.02 3.28 -10.17
N ASP A 75 -3.93 3.87 -10.67
CA ASP A 75 -2.68 3.14 -10.85
C ASP A 75 -2.06 2.77 -9.49
N THR A 76 -2.08 3.72 -8.56
CA THR A 76 -1.68 3.49 -7.16
C THR A 76 -2.60 2.48 -6.48
N LEU A 77 -3.91 2.55 -6.74
CA LEU A 77 -4.88 1.57 -6.24
C LEU A 77 -4.58 0.15 -6.73
N GLY A 78 -4.19 -0.02 -8.00
CA GLY A 78 -3.77 -1.32 -8.55
C GLY A 78 -2.57 -1.93 -7.81
N ILE A 79 -1.62 -1.09 -7.37
CA ILE A 79 -0.49 -1.50 -6.53
C ILE A 79 -1.00 -1.99 -5.17
N GLN A 80 -2.00 -1.33 -4.58
CA GLN A 80 -2.59 -1.76 -3.31
C GLN A 80 -3.29 -3.12 -3.45
N PHE A 81 -4.05 -3.36 -4.53
CA PHE A 81 -4.67 -4.66 -4.79
C PHE A 81 -3.63 -5.77 -4.94
N SER A 82 -2.58 -5.50 -5.70
CA SER A 82 -1.50 -6.47 -5.93
C SER A 82 -0.80 -6.85 -4.61
N ASN A 83 -0.53 -5.87 -3.74
CA ASN A 83 0.07 -6.13 -2.44
C ASN A 83 -0.87 -6.86 -1.48
N ALA A 84 -2.14 -6.49 -1.44
CA ALA A 84 -3.12 -7.15 -0.59
C ALA A 84 -3.29 -8.65 -0.95
N LEU A 85 -3.27 -8.97 -2.25
CA LEU A 85 -3.31 -10.36 -2.73
C LEU A 85 -2.01 -11.11 -2.39
N ARG A 86 -0.84 -10.50 -2.67
CA ARG A 86 0.48 -11.12 -2.43
C ARG A 86 0.70 -11.45 -0.96
N THR A 87 0.29 -10.56 -0.05
CA THR A 87 0.44 -10.71 1.40
C THR A 87 -0.68 -11.54 2.04
N GLY A 88 -1.72 -11.89 1.28
CA GLY A 88 -2.88 -12.62 1.80
C GLY A 88 -3.81 -11.77 2.69
N GLU A 89 -3.67 -10.44 2.68
CA GLU A 89 -4.59 -9.51 3.35
C GLU A 89 -6.02 -9.65 2.79
N LEU A 90 -6.14 -9.91 1.48
CA LEU A 90 -7.41 -10.09 0.77
C LEU A 90 -7.33 -11.27 -0.20
N THR A 91 -8.45 -11.95 -0.40
CA THR A 91 -8.66 -12.92 -1.49
C THR A 91 -9.04 -12.22 -2.79
N THR A 92 -8.98 -12.94 -3.92
CA THR A 92 -9.46 -12.43 -5.22
C THR A 92 -10.93 -12.01 -5.17
N ASP A 93 -11.75 -12.76 -4.45
CA ASP A 93 -13.18 -12.48 -4.31
C ASP A 93 -13.41 -11.24 -3.45
N GLN A 94 -12.62 -11.05 -2.38
CA GLN A 94 -12.67 -9.84 -1.57
C GLN A 94 -12.22 -8.60 -2.36
N VAL A 95 -11.22 -8.71 -3.24
CA VAL A 95 -10.81 -7.60 -4.12
C VAL A 95 -11.95 -7.19 -5.05
N ARG A 96 -12.66 -8.14 -5.65
CA ARG A 96 -13.84 -7.86 -6.49
C ARG A 96 -14.96 -7.21 -5.68
N GLU A 97 -15.21 -7.69 -4.46
CA GLU A 97 -16.21 -7.11 -3.57
C GLU A 97 -15.87 -5.66 -3.20
N VAL A 98 -14.60 -5.34 -2.95
CA VAL A 98 -14.15 -3.95 -2.72
C VAL A 98 -14.48 -3.06 -3.90
N VAL A 99 -14.28 -3.52 -5.14
CA VAL A 99 -14.65 -2.75 -6.33
C VAL A 99 -16.15 -2.51 -6.41
N ILE A 100 -16.96 -3.55 -6.19
CA ILE A 100 -18.43 -3.46 -6.17
C ILE A 100 -18.88 -2.45 -5.11
N GLN A 101 -18.29 -2.51 -3.92
CA GLN A 101 -18.60 -1.60 -2.80
C GLN A 101 -18.23 -0.15 -3.10
N LEU A 102 -17.13 0.12 -3.81
CA LEU A 102 -16.65 1.48 -4.07
C LEU A 102 -17.46 2.22 -5.14
N ILE A 103 -17.92 1.51 -6.19
CA ILE A 103 -18.58 2.10 -7.37
C ILE A 103 -19.73 3.06 -7.02
N PRO A 104 -20.66 2.74 -6.09
CA PRO A 104 -21.73 3.65 -5.71
C PRO A 104 -21.25 4.99 -5.11
N TYR A 105 -20.07 5.00 -4.49
CA TYR A 105 -19.54 6.18 -3.78
C TYR A 105 -18.58 7.01 -4.64
N VAL A 106 -17.86 6.38 -5.57
CA VAL A 106 -16.90 7.06 -6.48
C VAL A 106 -17.44 7.24 -7.90
N GLY A 107 -18.69 6.82 -8.12
CA GLY A 107 -19.44 6.98 -9.36
C GLY A 107 -19.21 5.86 -10.38
N TYR A 108 -20.29 5.50 -11.08
CA TYR A 108 -20.27 4.52 -12.18
C TYR A 108 -19.28 4.83 -13.32
N PRO A 109 -18.95 6.09 -13.68
CA PRO A 109 -17.90 6.36 -14.67
C PRO A 109 -16.53 5.78 -14.33
N SER A 110 -16.22 5.60 -13.03
CA SER A 110 -14.97 5.01 -12.55
C SER A 110 -14.94 3.47 -12.65
N SER A 111 -16.08 2.82 -12.93
CA SER A 111 -16.22 1.36 -12.91
C SER A 111 -15.24 0.66 -13.86
N GLY A 112 -15.04 1.17 -15.08
CA GLY A 112 -14.11 0.61 -16.05
C GLY A 112 -12.66 0.64 -15.56
N SER A 113 -12.23 1.75 -14.95
CA SER A 113 -10.89 1.87 -14.36
C SER A 113 -10.70 0.93 -13.17
N LEU A 114 -11.66 0.90 -12.25
CA LEU A 114 -11.64 0.02 -11.08
C LEU A 114 -11.61 -1.47 -11.46
N PHE A 115 -12.45 -1.87 -12.42
CA PHE A 115 -12.47 -3.22 -12.97
C PHE A 115 -11.12 -3.58 -13.60
N ARG A 116 -10.58 -2.70 -14.45
CA ARG A 116 -9.30 -2.94 -15.11
C ARG A 116 -8.17 -3.16 -14.11
N VAL A 117 -7.98 -2.26 -13.14
CA VAL A 117 -6.85 -2.34 -12.20
C VAL A 117 -6.96 -3.52 -11.23
N SER A 118 -8.17 -3.86 -10.78
CA SER A 118 -8.40 -5.03 -9.92
C SER A 118 -8.16 -6.35 -10.64
N GLU A 119 -8.72 -6.52 -11.85
CA GLU A 119 -8.52 -7.76 -12.62
C GLU A 119 -7.07 -7.91 -13.12
N THR A 120 -6.37 -6.80 -13.37
CA THR A 120 -4.93 -6.83 -13.68
C THR A 120 -4.14 -7.36 -12.49
N ALA A 121 -4.43 -6.88 -11.28
CA ALA A 121 -3.78 -7.36 -10.05
C ALA A 121 -4.08 -8.86 -9.80
N ILE A 122 -5.33 -9.30 -10.02
CA ILE A 122 -5.75 -10.70 -9.87
C ILE A 122 -5.02 -11.60 -10.89
N ALA A 123 -4.98 -11.19 -12.16
CA ALA A 123 -4.31 -11.95 -13.22
C ALA A 123 -2.81 -12.13 -12.92
N ASN A 124 -2.13 -11.05 -12.51
CA ASN A 124 -0.72 -11.10 -12.15
C ASN A 124 -0.46 -12.00 -10.93
N HIS A 125 -1.34 -11.97 -9.92
CA HIS A 125 -1.24 -12.86 -8.77
C HIS A 125 -1.37 -14.35 -9.15
N GLY A 126 -2.27 -14.68 -10.09
CA GLY A 126 -2.46 -16.04 -10.59
C GLY A 126 -1.28 -16.57 -11.42
N ALA A 127 -0.52 -15.69 -12.08
CA ALA A 127 0.63 -16.05 -12.91
C ALA A 127 1.93 -16.33 -12.11
N VAL A 128 1.97 -15.95 -10.83
CA VAL A 128 3.15 -16.06 -9.95
C VAL A 128 3.06 -17.25 -8.98
N LYS A 129 2.02 -18.09 -9.11
CA LYS A 129 1.90 -19.35 -8.35
C LYS A 129 2.73 -20.50 -8.94
#